data_AF-A0A6N6VWG1-F1
#
_entry.id   AF-A0A6N6VWG1-F1
#
_cell.length_a   1.000
_cell.length_b   1.000
_cell.length_c   1.000
_cell.angle_alpha   90.00
_cell.angle_beta   90.00
_cell.angle_gamma   90.00
#
_symmetry.space_group_name_H-M   'P 1'
#
loop_
_entity.id
_entity.type
_entity.pdbx_description
1 polymer ?
#
loop_
_entity_poly.entity_id
_entity_poly.type
_entity_poly.pdbx_seq_one_letter_code
_entity_poly.pdbx_strand_id
1 'polypeptide(L)'
;MNKGSMDRGFYFQVFKQDLLKKDLWIEDVTVFSRDVASAAQLYVEVHCQLNDYVHSIKEISNDEFDILVKGEHNYECKFKLKFHFEMDIEIPAYLRNY
;
A
#
# COMPACT_ATOMS: atom_id res chain seq x y z
N MET A 1 30.78 5.78 12.27
CA MET A 1 30.10 5.12 11.13
C MET A 1 29.19 4.04 11.68
N ASN A 2 27.89 4.33 11.87
CA ASN A 2 26.90 3.31 12.24
C ASN A 2 26.24 2.76 10.97
N LYS A 3 26.77 1.63 10.47
CA LYS A 3 26.15 0.83 9.41
C LYS A 3 25.07 -0.07 10.02
N GLY A 4 23.90 0.50 10.31
CA GLY A 4 22.77 -0.23 10.90
C GLY A 4 21.39 0.19 10.41
N SER A 5 21.29 1.15 9.47
CA SER A 5 20.03 1.58 8.87
C SER A 5 19.84 0.91 7.50
N MET A 6 19.65 -0.42 7.49
CA MET A 6 19.15 -1.07 6.28
C MET A 6 17.68 -0.69 6.09
N ASP A 7 17.39 0.07 5.04
CA ASP A 7 16.16 0.04 4.23
C ASP A 7 14.91 -0.58 4.90
N ARG A 8 14.30 0.08 5.89
CA ARG A 8 13.01 -0.38 6.41
C ARG A 8 11.93 -0.08 5.38
N GLY A 9 11.42 -1.12 4.74
CA GLY A 9 10.15 -1.06 4.00
C GLY A 9 8.97 -1.34 4.92
N PHE A 10 7.78 -1.07 4.40
CA PHE A 10 6.49 -1.12 5.06
C PHE A 10 5.53 -1.97 4.25
N TYR A 11 4.59 -2.61 4.94
CA TYR A 11 3.49 -3.31 4.31
C TYR A 11 2.31 -2.36 4.10
N PHE A 12 1.84 -2.27 2.86
CA PHE A 12 0.68 -1.51 2.46
C PHE A 12 -0.42 -2.46 2.01
N GLN A 13 -1.55 -2.43 2.70
CA GLN A 13 -2.76 -3.13 2.28
C GLN A 13 -3.50 -2.29 1.25
N VAL A 14 -3.76 -2.87 0.08
CA VAL A 14 -4.49 -2.22 -1.02
C VAL A 14 -5.94 -2.69 -1.01
N PHE A 15 -6.85 -1.73 -1.17
CA PHE A 15 -8.29 -1.96 -1.26
C PHE A 15 -8.84 -1.42 -2.58
N LYS A 16 -9.74 -2.21 -3.17
CA LYS A 16 -10.55 -1.83 -4.34
C LYS A 16 -11.93 -1.40 -3.90
N GLN A 17 -12.48 -0.39 -4.57
CA GLN A 17 -13.87 -0.01 -4.37
C GLN A 17 -14.80 -1.00 -5.08
N ASP A 18 -15.87 -1.45 -4.42
CA ASP A 18 -16.90 -2.26 -5.06
C ASP A 18 -17.67 -1.42 -6.09
N LEU A 19 -17.75 -1.91 -7.32
CA LEU A 19 -18.38 -1.19 -8.44
C LEU A 19 -19.89 -0.98 -8.25
N LEU A 20 -20.56 -1.90 -7.57
CA LEU A 20 -22.00 -1.85 -7.29
C LEU A 20 -22.30 -1.14 -5.97
N LYS A 21 -21.36 -1.12 -5.04
CA LYS A 21 -21.47 -0.52 -3.70
C LYS A 21 -20.32 0.44 -3.45
N LYS A 22 -20.44 1.69 -3.92
CA LYS A 22 -19.39 2.70 -3.83
C LYS A 22 -18.87 2.96 -2.40
N ASP A 23 -19.66 2.72 -1.37
CA ASP A 23 -19.20 2.92 0.02
C ASP A 23 -18.41 1.74 0.59
N LEU A 24 -18.33 0.63 -0.16
CA LEU A 24 -17.65 -0.58 0.25
C LEU A 24 -16.25 -0.68 -0.36
N TRP A 25 -15.27 -0.92 0.50
CA TRP A 25 -13.89 -1.20 0.14
C TRP A 25 -13.59 -2.67 0.42
N ILE A 26 -12.98 -3.34 -0.54
CA ILE A 26 -12.66 -4.76 -0.49
C ILE A 26 -11.14 -4.90 -0.54
N GLU A 27 -10.58 -5.68 0.38
CA GLU A 27 -9.15 -6.02 0.38
C GLU A 27 -8.77 -6.75 -0.91
N ASP A 28 -7.65 -6.34 -1.50
CA ASP A 28 -7.15 -6.95 -2.74
C ASP A 28 -5.79 -7.63 -2.53
N VAL A 29 -4.77 -6.85 -2.15
CA VAL A 29 -3.39 -7.36 -2.03
C VAL A 29 -2.59 -6.55 -1.01
N THR A 30 -1.57 -7.18 -0.44
CA THR A 30 -0.55 -6.50 0.38
C THR A 30 0.72 -6.30 -0.44
N VAL A 31 1.27 -5.10 -0.41
CA VAL A 31 2.50 -4.74 -1.15
C VAL A 31 3.56 -4.25 -0.16
N PHE A 32 4.81 -4.72 -0.32
CA PHE A 32 5.93 -4.27 0.48
C PHE A 32 6.74 -3.20 -0.26
N SER A 33 6.93 -2.05 0.36
CA SER A 33 7.60 -0.91 -0.26
C SER A 33 8.17 0.07 0.77
N ARG A 34 9.09 0.94 0.37
CA ARG A 34 9.70 1.95 1.26
C ARG A 34 8.78 3.12 1.58
N ASP A 35 7.86 3.41 0.69
CA ASP A 35 6.95 4.54 0.78
C ASP A 35 5.67 4.27 -0.02
N VAL A 36 4.67 5.12 0.18
CA VAL A 36 3.33 5.02 -0.43
C VAL A 36 3.39 5.14 -1.95
N ALA A 37 4.25 6.00 -2.50
CA ALA A 37 4.33 6.22 -3.95
C ALA A 37 4.93 5.00 -4.66
N SER A 38 6.00 4.45 -4.10
CA SER A 38 6.60 3.21 -4.56
C SER A 38 5.64 2.01 -4.42
N ALA A 39 4.82 1.97 -3.35
CA ALA A 39 3.81 0.93 -3.17
C ALA A 39 2.69 1.02 -4.22
N ALA A 40 2.22 2.25 -4.47
CA ALA A 40 1.22 2.56 -5.48
C ALA A 40 1.69 2.14 -6.89
N GLN A 41 2.92 2.51 -7.25
CA GLN A 41 3.50 2.17 -8.55
C GLN A 41 3.63 0.67 -8.72
N LEU A 42 4.20 -0.03 -7.72
CA LEU A 42 4.36 -1.48 -7.76
C LEU A 42 3.01 -2.19 -7.91
N TYR A 43 1.98 -1.73 -7.18
CA TYR A 43 0.64 -2.27 -7.32
C TYR A 43 0.08 -2.08 -8.74
N VAL A 44 0.19 -0.88 -9.32
CA VAL A 44 -0.30 -0.59 -10.68
C VAL A 44 0.44 -1.43 -11.72
N GLU A 45 1.77 -1.52 -11.64
CA GLU A 45 2.59 -2.30 -12.57
C GLU A 45 2.23 -3.79 -12.58
N VAL A 46 1.85 -4.35 -11.42
CA VAL A 46 1.58 -5.79 -11.27
C VAL A 46 0.12 -6.15 -11.48
N HIS A 47 -0.81 -5.28 -11.07
CA HIS A 47 -2.24 -5.62 -10.97
C HIS A 47 -3.15 -4.81 -11.90
N CYS A 48 -2.64 -3.80 -12.61
CA CYS A 48 -3.41 -2.97 -13.55
C CYS A 48 -3.01 -3.23 -15.02
N GLN A 49 -3.63 -2.51 -15.96
CA GLN A 49 -3.37 -2.70 -17.40
C GLN A 49 -2.01 -2.14 -17.82
N LEU A 50 -1.50 -2.59 -18.97
CA LEU A 50 -0.14 -2.34 -19.47
C LEU A 50 0.26 -0.84 -19.62
N ASN A 51 -0.71 0.08 -19.61
CA ASN A 51 -0.47 1.53 -19.73
C ASN A 51 -1.10 2.34 -18.58
N ASP A 52 -1.57 1.67 -17.53
CA ASP A 52 -2.09 2.35 -16.35
C ASP A 52 -0.95 2.97 -15.54
N TYR A 53 -1.19 4.16 -15.00
CA TYR A 53 -0.21 4.87 -14.20
C TYR A 53 -0.85 5.57 -13.00
N VAL A 54 -0.06 5.74 -11.94
CA VAL A 54 -0.48 6.51 -10.77
C VAL A 54 -0.56 7.99 -11.17
N HIS A 55 -1.77 8.54 -11.16
CA HIS A 55 -2.01 9.94 -11.50
C HIS A 55 -1.81 10.86 -10.30
N SER A 56 -2.35 10.48 -9.14
CA SER A 56 -2.19 11.23 -7.90
C SER A 56 -2.38 10.35 -6.67
N ILE A 57 -1.79 10.79 -5.57
CA ILE A 57 -1.91 10.19 -4.25
C ILE A 57 -2.36 11.28 -3.29
N LYS A 58 -3.40 11.01 -2.52
CA LYS A 58 -3.95 11.93 -1.52
C LYS A 58 -3.98 11.26 -0.16
N GLU A 59 -3.33 11.89 0.80
CA GLU A 59 -3.41 11.48 2.20
C GLU A 59 -4.80 11.80 2.78
N ILE A 60 -5.40 10.82 3.45
CA ILE A 60 -6.70 10.92 4.12
C ILE A 60 -6.52 10.93 5.63
N SER A 61 -5.60 10.11 6.13
CA SER A 61 -5.11 10.08 7.51
C SER A 61 -3.63 9.69 7.52
N ASN A 62 -3.01 9.70 8.71
CA ASN A 62 -1.60 9.31 8.89
C ASN A 62 -1.25 7.91 8.33
N ASP A 63 -2.26 7.04 8.15
CA ASP A 63 -2.12 5.65 7.74
C ASP A 63 -2.97 5.28 6.50
N GLU A 64 -3.80 6.18 5.98
CA GLU A 64 -4.68 5.92 4.84
C GLU A 64 -4.48 6.93 3.70
N PHE A 65 -4.37 6.39 2.48
CA PHE A 65 -4.10 7.14 1.26
C PHE A 65 -5.06 6.72 0.15
N ASP A 66 -5.61 7.70 -0.56
CA ASP A 66 -6.34 7.49 -1.80
C ASP A 66 -5.35 7.55 -2.98
N ILE A 67 -5.40 6.55 -3.86
CA ILE A 67 -4.66 6.53 -5.13
C ILE A 67 -5.64 6.66 -6.28
N LEU A 68 -5.38 7.63 -7.15
CA LEU A 68 -6.04 7.72 -8.46
C LEU A 68 -5.12 7.16 -9.54
N VAL A 69 -5.62 6.18 -10.28
CA VAL A 69 -4.94 5.53 -11.40
C VAL A 69 -5.67 5.91 -12.68
N LYS A 70 -4.90 6.29 -13.70
CA LYS A 70 -5.42 6.61 -15.02
C LYS A 70 -4.83 5.67 -16.06
N GLY A 71 -5.69 5.26 -16.99
CA GLY A 71 -5.33 4.42 -18.12
C GLY A 71 -5.60 5.10 -19.45
N GLU A 72 -5.47 4.33 -20.52
CA GLU A 72 -5.89 4.77 -21.85
C GLU A 72 -7.38 5.12 -21.90
N HIS A 73 -7.77 5.96 -22.86
CA HIS A 73 -9.16 6.37 -23.09
C HIS A 73 -9.86 7.06 -21.90
N ASN A 74 -9.12 7.74 -21.04
CA ASN A 74 -9.64 8.42 -19.83
C ASN A 74 -10.31 7.47 -18.83
N TYR A 75 -9.90 6.19 -18.81
CA TYR A 75 -10.25 5.32 -17.70
C TYR A 75 -9.63 5.85 -16.40
N GLU A 76 -10.43 5.97 -15.35
CA GLU A 76 -9.99 6.40 -14.02
C GLU A 76 -10.49 5.40 -12.96
N CYS A 77 -9.57 4.92 -12.13
CA CYS A 77 -9.87 4.04 -11.01
C CYS A 77 -9.33 4.63 -9.72
N LYS A 78 -10.03 4.36 -8.61
CA LYS A 78 -9.62 4.79 -7.28
C LYS A 78 -9.34 3.57 -6.40
N PHE A 79 -8.16 3.55 -5.81
CA PHE A 79 -7.77 2.56 -4.81
C PHE A 79 -7.51 3.25 -3.47
N LYS A 80 -7.55 2.47 -2.39
CA LYS A 80 -7.12 2.92 -1.07
C LYS A 80 -5.91 2.10 -0.63
N LEU A 81 -4.89 2.77 -0.14
CA LEU A 81 -3.77 2.15 0.58
C LEU A 81 -3.92 2.41 2.06
N LYS A 82 -3.79 1.35 2.85
CA LYS A 82 -3.65 1.43 4.29
C LYS A 82 -2.29 0.89 4.71
N PHE A 83 -1.57 1.70 5.46
CA PHE A 83 -0.28 1.32 5.99
C PHE A 83 -0.44 0.65 7.36
N HIS A 84 0.18 -0.51 7.53
CA HIS A 84 0.25 -1.22 8.81
C HIS A 84 1.68 -1.26 9.31
N PHE A 85 1.92 -0.70 10.49
CA PHE A 85 3.14 -1.00 11.24
C PHE A 85 2.99 -2.40 11.83
N GLU A 86 3.86 -3.32 11.42
CA GLU A 86 4.12 -4.50 12.24
C GLU A 86 4.80 -3.98 13.51
N MET A 87 4.15 -4.13 14.66
CA MET A 87 4.89 -3.99 15.91
C MET A 87 5.91 -5.12 15.88
N ASP A 88 7.20 -4.78 15.95
CA ASP A 88 8.23 -5.75 16.29
C ASP A 88 7.70 -6.47 17.55
N ILE A 89 7.22 -7.71 17.40
CA ILE A 89 6.87 -8.54 18.53
C ILE A 89 8.22 -8.79 19.19
N GLU A 90 8.58 -7.92 20.13
CA GLU A 90 9.64 -8.24 21.07
C GLU A 90 9.20 -9.54 21.72
N ILE A 91 9.84 -10.65 21.34
CA ILE A 91 9.69 -11.91 22.05
C ILE A 91 9.97 -11.55 23.51
N PRO A 92 8.98 -11.65 24.41
CA PRO A 92 9.17 -11.31 25.80
C PRO A 92 10.40 -12.07 26.32
N ALA A 93 11.27 -11.41 27.08
CA ALA A 93 12.56 -11.98 27.47
C ALA A 93 12.44 -13.39 28.09
N TYR A 94 11.32 -13.70 28.73
CA TYR A 94 11.02 -15.00 29.31
C TYR A 94 10.73 -16.13 28.29
N LEU A 95 10.42 -15.81 27.03
CA LEU A 95 10.24 -16.77 25.93
C LEU A 95 11.51 -16.98 25.09
N ARG A 96 12.59 -16.23 25.34
CA ARG A 96 13.84 -16.32 24.56
C ARG A 96 14.75 -17.50 24.93
N ASN A 97 14.48 -18.17 26.05
CA ASN A 97 15.34 -19.20 26.63
C ASN A 97 14.77 -20.63 26.54
N TYR A 98 13.78 -20.87 25.68
CA TYR A 98 13.26 -22.20 25.38
C TYR A 98 13.62 -22.62 23.97
#